data_AF-A0A0W8FN68-F1
#
_entry.id   AF-A0A0W8FN68-F1
#
_cell.length_a   1.000
_cell.length_b   1.000
_cell.length_c   1.000
_cell.angle_alpha   90.00
_cell.angle_beta   90.00
_cell.angle_gamma   90.00
#
_symmetry.space_group_name_H-M   'P 1'
#
loop_
_entity.id
_entity.type
_entity.pdbx_description
1 polymer ?
#
loop_
_entity_poly.entity_id
_entity_poly.type
_entity_poly.pdbx_seq_one_letter_code
_entity_poly.pdbx_strand_id
1 'polypeptide(L)'
;MAQDDKWKQALSVAMSAGHRASGVEEREKVPEISCGLCKNFSEVAFSSDGRGTCRILKIGSDISIDKPVYVLEGDVSFFIKFNTDAARCERFERNELIDTDGSECADPAYRRSQRQMEKIVK
;
A
#
# COMPACT_ATOMS: atom_id res chain seq x y z
N MET A 1 -22.28 12.75 -13.31
CA MET A 1 -21.02 13.26 -12.71
C MET A 1 -19.93 13.06 -13.73
N ALA A 2 -19.36 14.16 -14.25
CA ALA A 2 -18.41 14.12 -15.36
C ALA A 2 -17.12 13.43 -14.94
N GLN A 3 -16.49 12.71 -15.88
CA GLN A 3 -15.26 11.96 -15.66
C GLN A 3 -14.13 12.84 -15.10
N ASP A 4 -14.12 14.13 -15.45
CA ASP A 4 -13.16 15.13 -14.96
C ASP A 4 -13.25 15.40 -13.46
N ASP A 5 -14.45 15.34 -12.87
CA ASP A 5 -14.62 15.58 -11.42
C ASP A 5 -14.09 14.39 -10.61
N LYS A 6 -14.26 13.16 -11.12
CA LYS A 6 -13.69 11.95 -10.51
C LYS A 6 -12.17 12.00 -10.54
N TRP A 7 -11.56 12.45 -11.63
CA TRP A 7 -10.11 12.60 -11.74
C TRP A 7 -9.55 13.67 -10.80
N LYS A 8 -10.22 14.81 -10.69
CA LYS A 8 -9.83 15.87 -9.73
C LYS A 8 -9.90 15.40 -8.29
N GLN A 9 -10.93 14.62 -7.95
CA GLN A 9 -11.11 14.07 -6.61
C GLN A 9 -10.08 12.95 -6.31
N ALA A 10 -9.77 12.11 -7.30
CA ALA A 10 -8.69 11.13 -7.20
C ALA A 10 -7.32 11.81 -7.00
N LEU A 11 -7.05 12.87 -7.75
CA LEU A 11 -5.82 13.66 -7.64
C LEU A 11 -5.70 14.33 -6.27
N SER A 12 -6.78 14.95 -5.78
CA SER A 12 -6.77 15.62 -4.47
C SER A 12 -6.58 14.64 -3.32
N VAL A 13 -7.18 13.45 -3.37
CA VAL A 13 -6.97 12.38 -2.40
C VAL A 13 -5.55 11.82 -2.49
N ALA A 14 -5.01 11.61 -3.70
CA ALA A 14 -3.63 11.16 -3.88
C ALA A 14 -2.60 12.16 -3.32
N MET A 15 -2.88 13.46 -3.44
CA MET A 15 -2.03 14.52 -2.89
C MET A 15 -2.22 14.68 -1.37
N SER A 16 -3.45 14.56 -0.86
CA SER A 16 -3.75 14.71 0.58
C SER A 16 -3.44 13.48 1.43
N ALA A 17 -3.44 12.28 0.85
CA ALA A 17 -2.97 11.04 1.50
C ALA A 17 -1.48 11.12 1.91
N GLY A 18 -0.75 12.15 1.46
CA GLY A 18 0.61 12.48 1.90
C GLY A 18 0.72 13.25 3.22
N HIS A 19 -0.37 13.73 3.82
CA HIS A 19 -0.32 14.77 4.86
C HIS A 19 -0.94 14.38 6.23
N ARG A 20 -0.69 13.17 6.74
CA ARG A 20 -0.43 13.09 8.19
C ARG A 20 1.05 13.39 8.37
N ALA A 21 1.37 14.49 9.03
CA ALA A 21 2.73 14.87 9.38
C ALA A 21 3.25 13.88 10.43
N SER A 22 3.57 12.67 9.97
CA SER A 22 4.23 11.66 10.77
C SER A 22 5.67 12.08 10.99
N GLY A 23 6.12 12.03 12.25
CA GLY A 23 7.51 12.26 12.62
C GLY A 23 8.44 11.27 11.91
N VAL A 24 9.75 11.57 11.89
CA VAL A 24 10.76 10.70 11.26
C VAL A 24 10.66 9.26 11.78
N GLU A 25 10.52 9.08 13.10
CA GLU A 25 10.39 7.75 13.72
C GLU A 25 9.16 6.96 13.24
N GLU A 26 8.02 7.61 13.03
CA GLU A 26 6.81 6.92 12.56
C GLU A 26 6.92 6.53 11.08
N ARG A 27 7.73 7.25 10.30
CA ARG A 27 8.01 6.91 8.89
C ARG A 27 8.99 5.75 8.75
N GLU A 28 9.92 5.62 9.69
CA GLU A 28 10.90 4.52 9.72
C GLU A 28 10.32 3.24 10.34
N LYS A 29 9.30 3.37 11.21
CA LYS A 29 8.65 2.21 11.82
C LYS A 29 7.83 1.44 10.78
N VAL A 30 8.22 0.19 10.57
CA VAL A 30 7.50 -0.78 9.76
C VAL A 30 6.78 -1.76 10.68
N PRO A 31 5.45 -1.83 10.65
CA PRO A 31 4.69 -2.84 11.39
C PRO A 31 5.00 -4.27 10.89
N GLU A 32 4.88 -5.28 11.76
CA GLU A 32 5.04 -6.69 11.38
C GLU A 32 4.01 -7.15 10.34
N ILE A 33 2.82 -6.55 10.38
CA ILE A 33 1.75 -6.72 9.39
C ILE A 33 1.57 -5.38 8.68
N SER A 34 2.48 -5.06 7.75
CA SER A 34 2.44 -3.83 6.95
C SER A 34 1.78 -4.05 5.59
N CYS A 35 1.20 -3.01 5.01
CA CYS A 35 0.67 -3.07 3.64
C CYS A 35 1.74 -3.45 2.62
N GLY A 36 3.01 -3.06 2.83
CA GLY A 36 4.13 -3.41 1.97
C GLY A 36 4.36 -4.92 1.83
N LEU A 37 4.00 -5.69 2.86
CA LEU A 37 4.09 -7.15 2.89
C LEU A 37 2.89 -7.86 2.24
N CYS A 38 1.84 -7.11 1.86
CA CYS A 38 0.63 -7.67 1.27
C CYS A 38 0.82 -7.92 -0.24
N LYS A 39 0.36 -9.08 -0.74
CA LYS A 39 0.38 -9.39 -2.18
C LYS A 39 -0.41 -8.39 -3.03
N ASN A 40 -1.40 -7.73 -2.42
CA ASN A 40 -2.31 -6.79 -3.07
C ASN A 40 -1.75 -5.36 -3.14
N PHE A 41 -0.63 -5.09 -2.48
CA PHE A 41 0.07 -3.82 -2.57
C PHE A 41 0.96 -3.78 -3.82
N SER A 42 0.93 -2.64 -4.51
CA SER A 42 1.78 -2.33 -5.65
C SER A 42 2.45 -0.99 -5.42
N GLU A 43 3.78 -0.97 -5.33
CA GLU A 43 4.54 0.25 -5.12
C GLU A 43 4.57 1.10 -6.40
N VAL A 44 4.58 2.43 -6.25
CA VAL A 44 4.77 3.34 -7.39
C VAL A 44 6.27 3.40 -7.70
N ALA A 45 6.66 2.90 -8.87
CA ALA A 45 8.06 2.71 -9.27
C ALA A 45 8.95 3.97 -9.25
N PHE A 46 8.35 5.15 -9.29
CA PHE A 46 9.05 6.45 -9.33
C PHE A 46 9.09 7.17 -7.99
N SER A 47 8.43 6.64 -6.96
CA SER A 47 8.33 7.30 -5.65
C SER A 47 9.18 6.55 -4.62
N SER A 48 10.31 7.13 -4.23
CA SER A 48 11.17 6.58 -3.17
C SER A 48 10.61 6.79 -1.76
N ASP A 49 9.43 7.38 -1.62
CA ASP A 49 8.77 7.62 -0.34
C ASP A 49 7.80 6.50 0.07
N GLY A 50 7.80 5.39 -0.69
CA GLY A 50 7.07 4.16 -0.37
C GLY A 50 5.56 4.26 -0.58
N ARG A 51 5.11 5.20 -1.42
CA ARG A 51 3.71 5.23 -1.86
C ARG A 51 3.42 4.08 -2.81
N GLY A 52 2.23 3.52 -2.66
CA GLY A 52 1.71 2.49 -3.52
C GLY A 52 0.19 2.56 -3.61
N THR A 53 -0.37 1.54 -4.24
CA THR A 53 -1.81 1.35 -4.35
C THR A 53 -2.19 -0.06 -3.94
N CYS A 54 -3.39 -0.20 -3.38
CA CYS A 54 -4.02 -1.50 -3.17
C CYS A 54 -4.81 -1.88 -4.43
N ARG A 55 -4.61 -3.10 -4.93
CA ARG A 55 -5.33 -3.61 -6.12
C ARG A 55 -6.80 -3.93 -5.84
N ILE A 56 -7.11 -4.29 -4.59
CA ILE A 56 -8.46 -4.68 -4.15
C ILE A 56 -9.26 -3.47 -3.67
N LEU A 57 -8.66 -2.67 -2.78
CA LEU A 57 -9.35 -1.54 -2.18
C LEU A 57 -9.37 -0.34 -3.13
N LYS A 58 -10.49 0.36 -3.14
CA LYS A 58 -10.73 1.55 -3.95
C LYS A 58 -10.74 2.80 -3.10
N ILE A 59 -10.66 3.93 -3.77
CA ILE A 59 -10.71 5.24 -3.13
C ILE A 59 -11.97 5.37 -2.25
N GLY A 60 -11.81 5.93 -1.05
CA GLY A 60 -12.87 5.95 -0.02
C GLY A 60 -12.83 4.78 0.97
N SER A 61 -11.96 3.79 0.76
CA SER A 61 -11.63 2.81 1.80
C SER A 61 -10.82 3.46 2.92
N ASP A 62 -11.03 3.03 4.16
CA ASP A 62 -10.20 3.43 5.30
C ASP A 62 -9.98 2.22 6.20
N ILE A 63 -8.72 1.79 6.31
CA ILE A 63 -8.30 0.66 7.14
C ILE A 63 -7.66 1.09 8.46
N SER A 64 -7.51 2.40 8.68
CA SER A 64 -6.87 2.97 9.86
C SER A 64 -7.81 3.16 11.05
N ILE A 65 -9.11 2.99 10.85
CA ILE A 65 -10.17 3.15 11.86
C ILE A 65 -10.48 1.79 12.53
N ASP A 66 -10.98 1.78 13.78
CA ASP A 66 -11.40 0.57 14.50
C ASP A 66 -12.39 -0.31 13.74
N LYS A 67 -13.23 0.31 12.90
CA LYS A 67 -14.10 -0.39 11.97
C LYS A 67 -13.68 -0.04 10.54
N PRO A 68 -12.86 -0.89 9.89
CA PRO A 68 -12.41 -0.65 8.52
C PRO A 68 -13.58 -0.49 7.56
N VAL A 69 -13.48 0.51 6.69
CA VAL A 69 -14.42 0.71 5.58
C VAL A 69 -13.76 0.20 4.32
N TYR A 70 -14.39 -0.77 3.67
CA TYR A 70 -13.89 -1.35 2.43
C TYR A 70 -14.77 -0.94 1.25
N VAL A 71 -14.17 -0.23 0.30
CA VAL A 71 -14.78 0.04 -1.00
C VAL A 71 -14.09 -0.87 -2.02
N LEU A 72 -14.83 -1.83 -2.58
CA LEU A 72 -14.29 -2.82 -3.54
C LEU A 72 -14.59 -2.45 -4.99
N GLU A 73 -15.65 -1.67 -5.21
CA GLU A 73 -16.10 -1.25 -6.54
C GLU A 73 -15.61 0.16 -6.86
N GLY A 74 -15.06 0.35 -8.06
CA GLY A 74 -14.56 1.64 -8.54
C GLY A 74 -13.31 1.54 -9.40
N ASP A 75 -13.11 2.57 -10.22
CA ASP A 75 -12.01 2.63 -11.20
C ASP A 75 -10.69 3.11 -10.58
N VAL A 76 -10.74 3.72 -9.40
CA VAL A 76 -9.57 4.35 -8.76
C VAL A 76 -9.11 3.51 -7.57
N SER A 77 -7.88 3.00 -7.65
CA SER A 77 -7.24 2.24 -6.59
C SER A 77 -6.99 3.08 -5.34
N PHE A 78 -7.03 2.44 -4.17
CA PHE A 78 -6.75 3.07 -2.90
C PHE A 78 -5.26 3.36 -2.74
N PHE A 79 -4.89 4.62 -2.54
CA PHE A 79 -3.52 5.05 -2.30
C PHE A 79 -3.12 4.79 -0.84
N ILE A 80 -1.99 4.12 -0.64
CA ILE A 80 -1.50 3.74 0.69
C ILE A 80 0.03 3.70 0.72
N LYS A 81 0.62 3.88 1.90
CA LYS A 81 2.07 3.71 2.09
C LYS A 81 2.41 2.28 2.50
N PHE A 82 3.58 1.83 2.08
CA PHE A 82 4.11 0.51 2.42
C PHE A 82 4.19 0.25 3.95
N ASN A 83 4.49 1.26 4.75
CA ASN A 83 4.60 1.17 6.21
C ASN A 83 3.26 1.31 6.96
N THR A 84 2.13 1.36 6.25
CA THR A 84 0.81 1.44 6.90
C THR A 84 0.48 0.11 7.57
N ASP A 85 0.01 0.16 8.82
CA ASP A 85 -0.44 -1.02 9.55
C ASP A 85 -1.66 -1.66 8.86
N ALA A 86 -1.55 -2.95 8.60
CA ALA A 86 -2.55 -3.77 7.93
C ALA A 86 -3.10 -4.87 8.84
N ALA A 87 -2.75 -4.89 10.14
CA ALA A 87 -3.20 -5.92 11.10
C ALA A 87 -4.73 -6.09 11.16
N ARG A 88 -5.48 -5.03 10.84
CA ARG A 88 -6.95 -5.02 10.86
C ARG A 88 -7.59 -5.25 9.49
N CYS A 89 -6.79 -5.39 8.44
CA CYS A 89 -7.30 -5.57 7.08
C CYS A 89 -7.69 -7.03 6.84
N GLU A 90 -8.99 -7.30 6.66
CA GLU A 90 -9.51 -8.65 6.37
C GLU A 90 -9.06 -9.19 5.00
N ARG A 91 -8.56 -8.30 4.13
CA ARG A 91 -8.05 -8.63 2.79
C ARG A 91 -6.52 -8.65 2.74
N PHE A 92 -5.87 -8.59 3.90
CA PHE A 92 -4.44 -8.76 3.99
C PHE A 92 -4.09 -10.22 3.66
N GLU A 93 -3.25 -10.39 2.66
CA GLU A 93 -2.66 -11.67 2.35
C GLU A 93 -1.18 -11.45 2.14
N ARG A 94 -0.36 -12.13 2.95
CA ARG A 94 1.08 -11.98 2.91
C ARG A 94 1.58 -12.48 1.55
N ASN A 95 2.46 -11.70 0.93
CA ASN A 95 3.10 -12.11 -0.31
C ASN A 95 3.96 -13.36 -0.06
N GLU A 96 3.99 -14.27 -1.03
CA GLU A 96 4.75 -15.53 -0.94
C GLU A 96 6.12 -15.44 -1.62
N LEU A 97 6.40 -14.35 -2.34
CA LEU A 97 7.70 -14.13 -2.99
C LEU A 97 8.73 -13.71 -1.94
N ILE A 98 9.71 -14.57 -1.70
CA ILE A 98 10.72 -14.44 -0.65
C ILE A 98 12.09 -14.15 -1.27
N ASP A 99 12.16 -13.25 -2.26
CA ASP A 99 13.42 -12.75 -2.88
C ASP A 99 14.50 -13.84 -3.01
N THR A 100 14.09 -15.02 -3.50
CA THR A 100 14.94 -16.24 -3.57
C THR A 100 15.74 -16.24 -4.86
N ASP A 101 15.24 -15.57 -5.89
CA ASP A 101 15.88 -15.34 -7.18
C ASP A 101 15.77 -13.86 -7.61
N GLY A 102 16.84 -13.31 -8.18
CA GLY A 102 16.91 -11.90 -8.60
C GLY A 102 15.90 -11.52 -9.68
N SER A 103 15.35 -12.52 -10.40
CA SER A 103 14.26 -12.33 -11.36
C SER A 103 12.92 -11.98 -10.70
N GLU A 104 12.67 -12.44 -9.46
CA GLU A 104 11.47 -12.12 -8.68
C GLU A 104 11.41 -10.64 -8.30
N CYS A 105 12.57 -10.00 -8.17
CA CYS A 105 12.72 -8.58 -7.88
C CYS A 105 12.74 -7.66 -9.11
N ALA A 106 12.89 -8.23 -10.31
CA ALA A 106 12.99 -7.46 -11.54
C ALA A 106 11.63 -7.08 -12.14
N ASP A 107 10.56 -7.81 -11.78
CA ASP A 107 9.20 -7.50 -12.25
C ASP A 107 8.64 -6.27 -11.51
N PRO A 108 8.29 -5.18 -12.22
CA PRO A 108 7.67 -4.01 -11.61
C PRO A 108 6.37 -4.31 -10.85
N ALA A 109 5.65 -5.38 -11.21
CA ALA A 109 4.44 -5.81 -10.52
C ALA A 109 4.71 -6.40 -9.12
N TYR A 110 5.94 -6.83 -8.86
CA TYR A 110 6.38 -7.41 -7.59
C TYR A 110 7.50 -6.60 -6.93
N ARG A 111 7.96 -5.51 -7.54
CA ARG A 111 8.94 -4.57 -6.96
C ARG A 111 8.38 -3.95 -5.68
N ARG A 112 9.15 -4.02 -4.59
CA ARG A 112 8.81 -3.44 -3.28
C ARG A 112 10.05 -2.89 -2.59
N SER A 113 9.87 -1.84 -1.81
CA SER A 113 10.90 -1.29 -0.91
C SER A 113 11.23 -2.21 0.27
N GLN A 114 10.25 -2.94 0.81
CA GLN A 114 10.46 -3.96 1.85
C GLN A 114 10.69 -5.33 1.23
N ARG A 115 11.92 -5.83 1.35
CA ARG A 115 12.28 -7.20 0.93
C ARG A 115 11.88 -8.19 2.03
N GLN A 116 11.15 -9.22 1.65
CA GLN A 116 10.88 -10.36 2.53
C GLN A 116 12.08 -11.30 2.45
N MET A 117 12.93 -11.26 3.46
CA MET A 117 14.07 -12.18 3.55
C MET A 117 13.57 -13.51 4.12
N GLU A 118 14.03 -14.62 3.54
CA GLU A 118 13.73 -16.00 3.99
C GLU A 118 14.05 -16.24 5.48
N LYS A 119 14.94 -15.41 6.05
CA LYS A 119 15.36 -15.45 7.46
C LYS A 119 14.71 -14.40 8.36
N ILE A 120 13.44 -14.04 8.14
CA ILE A 120 12.63 -13.47 9.23
C ILE A 120 12.01 -14.63 10.00
N VAL A 121 12.86 -15.48 10.60
CA VAL A 121 12.42 -16.56 11.48
C VAL A 121 13.06 -16.31 12.84
N LYS A 122 12.18 -15.87 13.75
CA LYS A 122 12.33 -15.57 15.19
C LYS A 122 12.79 -14.17 15.55
#